data_AF-A0A937ILN6-F1
#
_entry.id   AF-A0A937ILN6-F1
#
_cell.length_a   1.000
_cell.length_b   1.000
_cell.length_c   1.000
_cell.angle_alpha   90.00
_cell.angle_beta   90.00
_cell.angle_gamma   90.00
#
_symmetry.space_group_name_H-M   'P 1'
#
loop_
_entity.id
_entity.type
_entity.pdbx_description
1 polymer ?
#
loop_
_entity_poly.entity_id
_entity_poly.type
_entity_poly.pdbx_seq_one_letter_code
_entity_poly.pdbx_strand_id
1 'polypeptide(L)'
;MLLPLIAAFMLAIFLIQTRVLRSFDNAYTTLFYSTLIGAIVFIIVIPFFWRQPTSEEWFFMVAQGSLGAIGHLAIIKALKYSTASFLAPFLYSQLLIAIILSVMYLGDPVTIMMCLGAFLIVASGIYIWYREVFLINVGSF
;
A
#
# COMPACT_ATOMS: atom_id res chain seq x y z
N MET A 1 8.96 19.75 -0.47
CA MET A 1 8.55 19.07 -1.73
C MET A 1 9.54 18.01 -2.23
N LEU A 2 10.82 17.98 -1.80
CA LEU A 2 11.75 16.90 -2.17
C LEU A 2 11.44 15.52 -1.53
N LEU A 3 11.02 15.48 -0.26
CA LEU A 3 10.71 14.23 0.45
C LEU A 3 9.72 13.30 -0.30
N PRO A 4 8.53 13.78 -0.72
CA PRO A 4 7.58 12.92 -1.43
C PRO A 4 8.08 12.47 -2.80
N LEU A 5 8.95 13.25 -3.47
CA LEU A 5 9.57 12.85 -4.73
C LEU A 5 10.53 11.67 -4.54
N ILE A 6 11.37 11.74 -3.51
CA ILE A 6 12.29 10.65 -3.13
C ILE A 6 11.49 9.41 -2.71
N ALA A 7 10.42 9.58 -1.92
CA ALA A 7 9.55 8.49 -1.52
C ALA A 7 8.89 7.81 -2.72
N ALA A 8 8.36 8.58 -3.68
CA ALA A 8 7.76 8.05 -4.90
C ALA A 8 8.79 7.27 -5.75
N PHE A 9 10.02 7.80 -5.86
CA PHE A 9 11.10 7.13 -6.59
C PHE A 9 11.52 5.81 -5.93
N MET A 10 11.67 5.80 -4.60
CA MET A 10 11.95 4.58 -3.83
C MET A 10 10.82 3.56 -3.96
N LEU A 11 9.56 4.00 -3.90
CA LEU A 11 8.39 3.14 -4.07
C LEU A 11 8.35 2.53 -5.47
N ALA A 12 8.67 3.31 -6.51
CA ALA A 12 8.76 2.80 -7.88
C ALA A 12 9.85 1.73 -8.00
N ILE A 13 11.04 1.94 -7.43
CA ILE A 13 12.12 0.92 -7.39
C ILE A 13 11.63 -0.34 -6.67
N PHE A 14 10.97 -0.19 -5.51
CA PHE A 14 10.44 -1.31 -4.75
C PHE A 14 9.41 -2.13 -5.54
N LEU A 15 8.48 -1.46 -6.24
CA LEU A 15 7.49 -2.13 -7.09
C LEU A 15 8.15 -2.87 -8.27
N ILE A 16 9.17 -2.28 -8.89
CA ILE A 16 9.91 -2.91 -9.99
C ILE A 16 10.70 -4.12 -9.49
N GLN A 17 11.45 -4.00 -8.39
CA GLN A 17 12.19 -5.11 -7.79
C GLN A 17 11.25 -6.25 -7.41
N THR A 18 10.14 -5.94 -6.72
CA THR A 18 9.13 -6.93 -6.36
C THR A 18 8.55 -7.65 -7.58
N ARG A 19 8.38 -6.94 -8.71
CA ARG A 19 7.91 -7.53 -9.97
C ARG A 19 8.94 -8.47 -10.60
N VAL A 20 10.23 -8.14 -10.55
CA VAL A 20 11.30 -8.98 -11.10
C VAL A 20 11.50 -10.25 -10.24
N LEU A 21 11.52 -10.09 -8.91
CA LEU A 21 11.68 -11.21 -7.97
C LEU A 21 10.49 -12.18 -7.97
N ARG A 22 9.30 -11.72 -8.36
CA ARG A 22 8.10 -12.57 -8.49
C ARG A 22 8.28 -13.76 -9.45
N SER A 23 9.24 -13.68 -10.36
CA SER A 23 9.57 -14.72 -11.35
C SER A 23 10.42 -15.86 -10.78
N PHE A 24 11.12 -15.62 -9.66
CA PHE A 24 12.15 -16.53 -9.14
C PHE A 24 11.90 -17.01 -7.70
N ASP A 25 11.19 -16.24 -6.87
CA ASP A 25 11.06 -16.53 -5.43
C ASP A 25 9.61 -16.72 -4.93
N ASN A 26 9.46 -17.48 -3.84
CA ASN A 26 8.21 -17.63 -3.12
C ASN A 26 7.85 -16.32 -2.39
N ALA A 27 6.56 -15.95 -2.36
CA ALA A 27 6.06 -14.70 -1.77
C ALA A 27 6.51 -14.48 -0.31
N TYR A 28 6.66 -15.57 0.44
CA TYR A 28 7.15 -15.55 1.82
C TYR A 28 8.61 -15.11 1.92
N THR A 29 9.45 -15.53 0.96
CA THR A 29 10.88 -15.21 0.89
C THR A 29 11.07 -13.72 0.60
N THR A 30 10.35 -13.17 -0.37
CA THR A 30 10.40 -11.74 -0.69
C THR A 30 9.95 -10.87 0.49
N LEU A 31 8.87 -11.27 1.18
CA LEU A 31 8.42 -10.56 2.37
C LEU A 31 9.50 -10.59 3.46
N PHE A 32 10.02 -11.78 3.77
CA PHE A 32 11.02 -11.96 4.82
C PHE A 32 12.28 -11.13 4.59
N TYR A 33 12.83 -11.12 3.37
CA TYR A 33 14.00 -10.30 3.07
C TYR A 33 13.71 -8.80 3.13
N SER A 34 12.54 -8.37 2.65
CA SER A 34 12.16 -6.95 2.69
C SER A 34 11.99 -6.43 4.12
N THR A 35 11.38 -7.21 5.01
CA THR A 35 11.21 -6.85 6.42
C THR A 35 12.51 -6.97 7.20
N LEU A 36 13.36 -7.96 6.88
CA LEU A 36 14.67 -8.13 7.51
C LEU A 36 15.60 -6.95 7.22
N ILE A 37 15.70 -6.53 5.95
CA ILE A 37 16.50 -5.36 5.58
C ILE A 37 15.95 -4.10 6.27
N GLY A 38 14.63 -3.93 6.27
CA GLY A 38 13.98 -2.83 7.00
C GLY A 38 14.34 -2.82 8.48
N ALA A 39 14.29 -3.98 9.15
CA ALA A 39 14.63 -4.11 10.56
C ALA A 39 16.11 -3.77 10.85
N ILE A 40 17.05 -4.22 10.00
CA ILE A 40 18.47 -3.90 10.12
C ILE A 40 18.70 -2.38 10.01
N VAL A 41 18.07 -1.74 9.02
CA VAL A 41 18.16 -0.29 8.84
C VAL A 41 17.59 0.44 10.06
N PHE A 42 16.43 0.02 10.57
CA PHE A 42 15.86 0.61 11.78
C PHE A 42 16.76 0.43 13.00
N ILE A 43 17.40 -0.71 13.20
CA ILE A 43 18.36 -0.92 14.31
C ILE A 43 19.50 0.11 14.27
N ILE A 44 19.97 0.48 13.07
CA ILE A 44 21.03 1.48 12.90
C ILE A 44 20.50 2.90 13.16
N VAL A 45 19.26 3.21 12.75
CA VAL A 45 18.68 4.57 12.84
C VAL A 45 18.13 4.88 14.24
N ILE A 46 17.51 3.91 14.90
CA ILE A 46 16.91 4.00 16.23
C ILE A 46 17.80 4.71 17.28
N PRO A 47 19.10 4.40 17.44
CA PRO A 47 19.93 5.05 18.45
C PRO A 47 20.14 6.55 18.21
N PHE A 48 19.99 7.06 16.99
CA PHE A 48 20.15 8.48 16.69
C PHE A 48 18.91 9.33 17.05
N PHE A 49 17.73 8.72 17.13
CA PHE A 49 16.44 9.40 17.33
C PHE A 49 15.59 8.77 18.44
N TRP A 50 16.23 8.08 19.38
CA TRP A 50 15.52 7.33 20.42
C TRP A 50 14.58 8.22 21.25
N ARG A 51 13.30 7.88 21.24
CA ARG A 51 12.29 8.45 22.13
C ARG A 51 11.59 7.30 22.83
N GLN A 52 11.52 7.34 24.16
CA GLN A 52 10.91 6.26 24.92
C GLN A 52 9.40 6.21 24.64
N PRO A 53 8.87 5.12 24.07
CA PRO A 53 7.46 5.02 23.75
C PRO A 53 6.62 4.82 25.01
N THR A 54 5.45 5.44 25.03
CA THR A 54 4.39 5.18 26.00
C THR A 54 3.72 3.82 25.74
N SER A 55 2.98 3.30 26.73
CA SER A 55 2.29 2.00 26.63
C SER A 55 1.30 1.93 25.45
N GLU A 56 0.66 3.05 25.12
CA GLU A 56 -0.24 3.15 23.97
C GLU A 56 0.53 3.11 22.64
N GLU A 57 1.65 3.81 22.54
CA GLU A 57 2.51 3.80 21.33
C GLU A 57 3.07 2.39 21.06
N TRP A 58 3.41 1.63 22.10
CA TRP A 58 3.79 0.22 21.96
C TRP A 58 2.69 -0.63 21.34
N PHE A 59 1.44 -0.44 21.78
CA PHE A 59 0.30 -1.14 21.20
C PHE A 59 0.12 -0.80 19.72
N PHE A 60 0.15 0.49 19.37
CA PHE A 60 0.04 0.94 17.98
C PHE A 60 1.19 0.44 17.10
N MET A 61 2.43 0.39 17.61
CA MET A 61 3.57 -0.17 16.88
C MET A 61 3.38 -1.64 16.53
N VAL A 62 2.95 -2.46 17.50
CA VAL A 62 2.71 -3.89 17.28
C VAL A 62 1.52 -4.10 16.32
N ALA A 63 0.45 -3.34 16.51
CA ALA A 63 -0.73 -3.40 15.64
C ALA A 63 -0.38 -3.00 14.20
N GLN A 64 0.34 -1.89 14.00
CA GLN A 64 0.77 -1.41 12.69
C GLN A 64 1.74 -2.41 12.02
N GLY A 65 2.70 -2.97 12.76
CA GLY A 65 3.62 -3.98 12.23
C GLY A 65 2.89 -5.24 11.76
N SER A 66 1.93 -5.72 12.55
CA SER A 66 1.14 -6.92 12.23
C SER A 66 0.22 -6.68 11.03
N LEU A 67 -0.53 -5.58 11.02
CA LEU A 67 -1.41 -5.20 9.91
C LEU A 67 -0.61 -4.94 8.62
N GLY A 68 0.55 -4.28 8.73
CA GLY A 68 1.45 -4.03 7.61
C GLY A 68 1.98 -5.32 7.00
N ALA A 69 2.41 -6.28 7.82
CA ALA A 69 2.87 -7.58 7.33
C ALA A 69 1.76 -8.36 6.60
N ILE A 70 0.55 -8.38 7.16
CA ILE A 70 -0.62 -9.01 6.55
C ILE A 70 -0.98 -8.32 5.23
N GLY A 71 -0.99 -6.98 5.21
CA GLY A 71 -1.27 -6.18 4.02
C GLY A 71 -0.27 -6.41 2.90
N HIS A 72 1.02 -6.41 3.21
CA HIS A 72 2.08 -6.71 2.23
C HIS A 72 1.96 -8.13 1.69
N LEU A 73 1.70 -9.13 2.54
CA LEU A 73 1.45 -10.50 2.10
C LEU A 73 0.24 -10.60 1.15
N ALA A 74 -0.84 -9.90 1.48
CA ALA A 74 -2.04 -9.85 0.63
C ALA A 74 -1.72 -9.25 -0.74
N ILE A 75 -0.96 -8.15 -0.81
CA ILE A 75 -0.55 -7.53 -2.07
C ILE A 75 0.35 -8.46 -2.88
N ILE A 76 1.37 -9.07 -2.27
CA ILE A 76 2.29 -9.98 -2.99
C ILE A 76 1.51 -11.17 -3.56
N LYS A 77 0.59 -11.75 -2.78
CA LYS A 77 -0.28 -12.84 -3.25
C LYS A 77 -1.26 -12.38 -4.33
N ALA A 78 -1.93 -11.25 -4.14
CA ALA A 78 -2.91 -10.75 -5.11
C ALA A 78 -2.25 -10.36 -6.43
N LEU A 79 -1.03 -9.80 -6.37
CA LEU A 79 -0.19 -9.67 -7.55
C LEU A 79 0.00 -11.06 -8.17
N LYS A 80 0.41 -12.12 -7.43
CA LYS A 80 0.59 -13.48 -8.00
C LYS A 80 -0.56 -13.97 -8.90
N TYR A 81 -1.81 -13.66 -8.56
CA TYR A 81 -3.01 -14.12 -9.28
C TYR A 81 -3.59 -13.11 -10.28
N SER A 82 -3.21 -11.82 -10.22
CA SER A 82 -3.77 -10.80 -11.11
C SER A 82 -2.72 -9.79 -11.61
N THR A 83 -3.07 -9.00 -12.62
CA THR A 83 -2.17 -8.00 -13.19
C THR A 83 -2.13 -6.74 -12.33
N ALA A 84 -0.99 -6.05 -12.31
CA ALA A 84 -0.84 -4.81 -11.54
C ALA A 84 -1.87 -3.74 -11.93
N SER A 85 -2.26 -3.69 -13.21
CA SER A 85 -3.30 -2.78 -13.71
C SER A 85 -4.67 -3.04 -13.10
N PHE A 86 -4.98 -4.30 -12.74
CA PHE A 86 -6.21 -4.65 -12.06
C PHE A 86 -6.17 -4.29 -10.57
N LEU A 87 -4.99 -4.41 -9.94
CA LEU A 87 -4.80 -4.03 -8.54
C LEU A 87 -4.66 -2.52 -8.30
N ALA A 88 -4.30 -1.75 -9.32
CA ALA A 88 -4.09 -0.30 -9.21
C ALA A 88 -5.25 0.46 -8.53
N PRO A 89 -6.54 0.20 -8.82
CA PRO A 89 -7.66 0.89 -8.19
C PRO A 89 -7.81 0.55 -6.70
N PHE A 90 -7.50 -0.69 -6.32
CA PHE A 90 -7.46 -1.09 -4.92
C PHE A 90 -6.32 -0.41 -4.16
N LEU A 91 -5.18 -0.20 -4.83
CA LEU A 91 -4.11 0.62 -4.26
C LEU A 91 -4.52 2.10 -4.18
N TYR A 92 -5.36 2.61 -5.06
CA TYR A 92 -5.87 3.99 -4.94
C TYR A 92 -6.99 4.12 -3.91
N SER A 93 -7.79 3.09 -3.67
CA SER A 93 -8.85 3.15 -2.64
C SER A 93 -8.29 3.33 -1.23
N GLN A 94 -7.04 2.93 -0.99
CA GLN A 94 -6.34 3.23 0.27
C GLN A 94 -6.27 4.75 0.54
N LEU A 95 -6.21 5.59 -0.52
CA LEU A 95 -6.22 7.05 -0.39
C LEU A 95 -7.56 7.55 0.13
N LEU A 96 -8.68 6.92 -0.28
CA LEU A 96 -10.01 7.26 0.24
C LEU A 96 -10.08 7.00 1.74
N ILE A 97 -9.62 5.83 2.17
CA ILE A 97 -9.56 5.45 3.58
C ILE A 97 -8.66 6.43 4.35
N ALA A 98 -7.50 6.80 3.78
CA ALA A 98 -6.60 7.78 4.39
C ALA A 98 -7.25 9.17 4.55
N ILE A 99 -8.00 9.65 3.55
CA ILE A 99 -8.75 10.91 3.63
C ILE A 99 -9.80 10.83 4.74
N ILE A 100 -10.58 9.75 4.80
CA ILE A 100 -11.61 9.56 5.83
C ILE A 100 -10.98 9.56 7.22
N LEU A 101 -9.92 8.77 7.42
CA LEU A 101 -9.22 8.70 8.71
C LEU A 101 -8.56 10.03 9.10
N SER A 102 -7.99 10.76 8.15
CA SER A 102 -7.43 12.10 8.39
C SER A 102 -8.50 13.09 8.83
N VAL A 103 -9.65 13.12 8.17
CA VAL A 103 -10.76 14.01 8.57
C VAL A 103 -11.31 13.62 9.95
N MET A 104 -11.46 12.32 10.23
CA MET A 104 -12.01 11.84 11.50
C MET A 104 -11.07 12.02 12.68
N TYR A 105 -9.77 11.78 12.50
CA TYR A 105 -8.80 11.70 13.60
C TYR A 105 -7.93 12.97 13.72
N LEU A 106 -7.57 13.59 12.60
CA LEU A 106 -6.80 14.84 12.57
C LEU A 106 -7.70 16.08 12.48
N GLY A 107 -8.97 15.93 12.10
CA GLY A 107 -9.90 17.07 11.95
C GLY A 107 -9.61 17.96 10.74
N ASP A 108 -8.85 17.46 9.77
CA ASP A 108 -8.46 18.22 8.59
C ASP A 108 -9.69 18.57 7.71
N PRO A 109 -9.80 19.82 7.21
CA PRO A 109 -10.93 20.21 6.38
C PRO A 109 -10.85 19.56 4.99
N VAL A 110 -11.98 19.00 4.54
CA VAL A 110 -12.10 18.44 3.20
C VAL A 110 -12.10 19.55 2.16
N THR A 111 -11.11 19.56 1.28
CA THR A 111 -11.01 20.53 0.19
C THR A 111 -11.71 20.02 -1.07
N ILE A 112 -12.21 20.92 -1.92
CA ILE A 112 -12.87 20.58 -3.20
C ILE A 112 -12.01 19.66 -4.09
N MET A 113 -10.69 19.86 -4.08
CA MET A 113 -9.72 19.03 -4.81
C MET A 113 -9.66 17.59 -4.27
N MET A 114 -9.82 17.38 -2.95
CA MET A 114 -9.88 16.05 -2.36
C MET A 114 -11.15 15.32 -2.81
N CYS A 115 -12.29 16.02 -2.88
CA CYS A 115 -13.54 15.45 -3.38
C CYS A 115 -13.43 15.04 -4.86
N LEU A 116 -12.81 15.88 -5.70
CA LEU A 116 -12.57 15.55 -7.12
C LEU A 116 -11.65 14.32 -7.26
N GLY A 117 -10.56 14.26 -6.50
CA GLY A 117 -9.67 13.10 -6.48
C GLY A 117 -10.38 11.83 -6.02
N ALA A 118 -11.17 11.93 -4.94
CA ALA A 118 -11.96 10.82 -4.43
C ALA A 118 -12.97 10.30 -5.46
N PHE A 119 -13.67 11.21 -6.14
CA PHE A 119 -14.61 10.86 -7.21
C PHE A 119 -13.92 10.12 -8.35
N LEU A 120 -12.74 10.57 -8.80
CA LEU A 120 -11.98 9.89 -9.86
C LEU A 120 -11.55 8.47 -9.46
N ILE A 121 -11.13 8.27 -8.21
CA ILE A 121 -10.76 6.95 -7.70
C ILE A 121 -11.97 6.01 -7.72
N VAL A 122 -13.12 6.47 -7.24
CA VAL A 122 -14.38 5.68 -7.25
C VAL A 122 -14.82 5.37 -8.67
N ALA A 123 -14.80 6.36 -9.57
CA ALA A 123 -15.17 6.18 -10.97
C ALA A 123 -14.26 5.16 -11.69
N SER A 124 -12.94 5.22 -11.44
CA SER A 124 -11.98 4.25 -11.96
C SER A 124 -12.25 2.83 -11.45
N GLY A 125 -12.61 2.68 -10.17
CA GLY A 125 -12.95 1.38 -9.58
C GLY A 125 -14.19 0.76 -10.23
N ILE A 126 -15.26 1.57 -10.40
CA ILE A 126 -16.49 1.14 -11.06
C ILE A 126 -16.24 0.76 -12.52
N TYR A 127 -15.45 1.55 -13.25
CA TYR A 127 -15.12 1.26 -14.65
C TYR A 127 -14.40 -0.08 -14.82
N ILE A 128 -13.44 -0.38 -13.94
CA ILE A 128 -12.67 -1.62 -14.01
C ILE A 128 -13.54 -2.83 -13.65
N TRP A 129 -14.39 -2.70 -12.64
CA TRP A 129 -15.37 -3.72 -12.31
C TRP A 129 -16.32 -4.00 -13.49
N TYR A 130 -16.87 -2.96 -14.11
CA TYR A 130 -17.74 -3.09 -15.28
C TYR A 130 -17.03 -3.78 -16.46
N ARG A 131 -15.77 -3.40 -16.73
CA ARG A 131 -14.95 -4.02 -17.78
C ARG A 131 -14.72 -5.51 -17.53
N GLU A 132 -14.45 -5.89 -16.28
CA GLU A 132 -14.15 -7.28 -15.94
C GLU A 132 -15.41 -8.17 -16.01
N VAL A 133 -16.55 -7.68 -15.49
CA VAL A 133 -17.84 -8.36 -15.62
C VAL A 133 -18.22 -8.53 -17.09
N PHE A 134 -17.97 -7.52 -17.93
CA PHE A 134 -18.22 -7.60 -19.36
C PHE A 134 -17.34 -8.67 -20.05
N LEU A 135 -16.03 -8.72 -19.73
CA LEU A 135 -15.12 -9.72 -20.30
C LEU A 135 -15.48 -11.16 -19.90
N ILE A 136 -15.92 -11.37 -18.65
CA ILE A 136 -16.39 -12.68 -18.18
C ILE A 136 -17.65 -13.12 -18.94
N ASN A 137 -18.58 -12.19 -19.21
CA ASN A 137 -19.80 -12.49 -19.97
C ASN A 137 -19.56 -12.73 -21.47
N VAL A 138 -18.47 -12.23 -22.06
CA VAL A 138 -18.15 -12.43 -23.48
C VAL A 138 -17.32 -13.70 -23.72
N GLY A 139 -16.53 -14.13 -22.72
CA GLY A 139 -15.70 -15.35 -22.80
C GLY A 139 -16.43 -16.67 -22.48
N SER A 140 -17.74 -16.64 -22.25
CA SER A 140 -18.57 -17.82 -21.96
C SER A 140 -19.27 -18.42 -23.18
N PHE A 141 -18.68 -18.28 -24.37
CA PHE A 141 -19.10 -18.97 -25.60
C PHE A 141 -17.94 -19.80 -26.16
#